data_AF-A0A7Y5R0L8-F1
#
_entry.id   AF-A0A7Y5R0L8-F1
#
_cell.length_a   1.000
_cell.length_b   1.000
_cell.length_c   1.000
_cell.angle_alpha   90.00
_cell.angle_beta   90.00
_cell.angle_gamma   90.00
#
_symmetry.space_group_name_H-M   'P 1'
#
loop_
_entity.id
_entity.type
_entity.pdbx_description
1 polymer ?
#
loop_
_entity_poly.entity_id
_entity_poly.type
_entity_poly.pdbx_seq_one_letter_code
_entity_poly.pdbx_strand_id
1 'polypeptide(L)'
;MTQFAPPLGGFNTRPPESLLAERAGDFLAAGPASAAALIASICQLPGVPAPVAEHMAATLFAGRREFTRGLDGLWCLTRATPPYAPPPSAALVVREPVPEPHGDPIDSLSYTVVDVETIGSSPERGHRITEIAAVRVERGEIRDVFQ
;
A
#
# COMPACT_ATOMS: atom_id res chain seq x y z
N MET A 1 29.31 -2.15 29.94
CA MET A 1 28.84 -1.10 29.02
C MET A 1 28.10 -1.79 27.90
N THR A 2 26.76 -1.81 27.96
CA THR A 2 25.92 -2.58 27.03
C THR A 2 25.49 -1.66 25.91
N GLN A 3 25.97 -1.92 24.70
CA GLN A 3 25.66 -1.17 23.49
C GLN A 3 24.26 -1.56 23.00
N PHE A 4 23.32 -0.61 23.01
CA PHE A 4 22.02 -0.77 22.36
C PHE A 4 22.23 -0.59 20.85
N ALA A 5 21.95 -1.63 20.07
CA ALA A 5 21.83 -1.53 18.61
C ALA A 5 20.60 -0.65 18.29
N PRO A 6 20.71 0.32 17.35
CA PRO A 6 19.55 1.07 16.90
C PRO A 6 18.61 0.12 16.15
N PRO A 7 17.28 0.28 16.27
CA PRO A 7 16.35 -0.51 15.48
C PRO A 7 16.56 -0.17 13.99
N LEU A 8 16.90 -1.18 13.18
CA LEU A 8 16.92 -1.11 11.73
C LEU A 8 15.49 -0.96 11.21
N GLY A 9 14.94 0.25 11.33
CA GLY A 9 13.69 0.62 10.69
C GLY A 9 13.96 0.97 9.22
N GLY A 10 13.96 -0.03 8.35
CA GLY A 10 13.99 0.19 6.90
C GLY A 10 12.64 0.75 6.42
N PHE A 11 12.66 1.83 5.65
CA PHE A 11 11.46 2.33 4.97
C PHE A 11 11.30 1.59 3.65
N ASN A 12 10.15 0.94 3.46
CA ASN A 12 9.80 0.24 2.23
C ASN A 12 8.81 1.11 1.45
N THR A 13 9.19 1.58 0.26
CA THR A 13 8.25 2.22 -0.66
C THR A 13 7.65 1.13 -1.55
N ARG A 14 6.41 0.75 -1.24
CA ARG A 14 5.58 -0.08 -2.12
C ARG A 14 4.81 0.81 -3.10
N PRO A 15 4.26 0.26 -4.20
CA PRO A 15 3.30 0.99 -5.01
C PRO A 15 2.22 1.59 -4.08
N PRO A 16 1.79 2.85 -4.26
CA PRO A 16 0.85 3.52 -3.37
C PRO A 16 -0.47 2.73 -3.20
N GLU A 17 -0.84 1.94 -4.21
CA GLU A 17 -1.98 1.02 -4.15
C GLU A 17 -1.76 -0.24 -3.30
N SER A 18 -0.53 -0.61 -2.95
CA SER A 18 -0.22 -1.75 -2.08
C SER A 18 -0.54 -1.44 -0.62
N LEU A 19 -0.28 -0.21 -0.16
CA LEU A 19 -0.42 0.15 1.25
C LEU A 19 -1.89 0.22 1.69
N LEU A 20 -2.78 0.80 0.87
CA LEU A 20 -4.20 0.89 1.19
C LEU A 20 -4.88 -0.48 1.16
N ALA A 21 -4.45 -1.36 0.26
CA ALA A 21 -4.98 -2.72 0.19
C ALA A 21 -4.47 -3.61 1.34
N GLU A 22 -3.20 -3.48 1.74
CA GLU A 22 -2.70 -4.17 2.94
C GLU A 22 -3.46 -3.74 4.19
N ARG A 23 -3.63 -2.42 4.40
CA ARG A 23 -4.44 -1.89 5.50
C ARG A 23 -5.88 -2.39 5.45
N ALA A 24 -6.47 -2.49 4.26
CA ALA A 24 -7.79 -3.06 4.08
C ALA A 24 -7.82 -4.55 4.48
N GLY A 25 -6.78 -5.30 4.13
CA GLY A 25 -6.61 -6.69 4.52
C GLY A 25 -6.50 -6.85 6.04
N ASP A 26 -5.65 -6.05 6.69
CA ASP A 26 -5.47 -6.07 8.15
C ASP A 26 -6.77 -5.71 8.87
N PHE A 27 -7.51 -4.72 8.37
CA PHE A 27 -8.79 -4.33 8.94
C PHE A 27 -9.84 -5.44 8.80
N LEU A 28 -9.93 -6.05 7.61
CA LEU A 28 -10.89 -7.13 7.34
C LEU A 28 -10.51 -8.48 7.97
N ALA A 29 -9.26 -8.65 8.40
CA ALA A 29 -8.85 -9.79 9.21
C ALA A 29 -9.55 -9.81 10.59
N ALA A 30 -10.00 -8.65 11.09
CA ALA A 30 -10.81 -8.56 12.30
C ALA A 30 -12.29 -8.97 12.07
N GLY A 31 -12.74 -9.00 10.81
CA GLY A 31 -14.08 -9.44 10.43
C GLY A 31 -14.69 -8.60 9.29
N PRO A 32 -15.87 -9.00 8.79
CA PRO A 32 -16.58 -8.26 7.75
C PRO A 32 -16.96 -6.85 8.20
N ALA A 33 -16.88 -5.88 7.29
CA ALA A 33 -17.15 -4.48 7.61
C ALA A 33 -17.88 -3.74 6.49
N SER A 34 -18.55 -2.64 6.85
CA SER A 34 -19.18 -1.76 5.87
C SER A 34 -18.13 -0.94 5.12
N ALA A 35 -18.45 -0.52 3.89
CA ALA A 35 -17.57 0.37 3.12
C ALA A 35 -17.26 1.67 3.87
N ALA A 36 -18.23 2.22 4.61
CA ALA A 36 -18.01 3.44 5.41
C ALA A 36 -16.98 3.23 6.53
N ALA A 37 -17.04 2.10 7.24
CA ALA A 37 -16.05 1.78 8.29
C ALA A 37 -14.65 1.54 7.69
N LEU A 38 -14.59 0.86 6.55
CA LEU A 38 -13.35 0.64 5.82
C LEU A 38 -12.71 1.94 5.35
N ILE A 39 -13.44 2.80 4.65
CA ILE A 39 -12.92 4.07 4.15
C ILE A 39 -12.52 5.00 5.29
N ALA A 40 -13.28 5.03 6.39
CA ALA A 40 -12.89 5.78 7.58
C ALA A 40 -11.56 5.28 8.17
N SER A 41 -11.33 3.96 8.21
CA SER A 41 -10.09 3.39 8.75
C SER A 41 -8.89 3.48 7.79
N ILE A 42 -9.11 3.18 6.51
CA ILE A 42 -8.04 3.06 5.51
C ILE A 42 -7.63 4.44 4.98
N CYS A 43 -8.62 5.25 4.59
CA CYS A 43 -8.41 6.57 4.01
C CYS A 43 -8.42 7.70 5.05
N GLN A 44 -8.73 7.41 6.32
CA GLN A 44 -8.85 8.42 7.39
C GLN A 44 -9.91 9.49 7.09
N LEU A 45 -10.99 9.09 6.39
CA LEU A 45 -12.10 9.96 5.98
C LEU A 45 -13.40 9.51 6.69
N PRO A 46 -13.66 9.98 7.93
CA PRO A 46 -14.91 9.68 8.62
C PRO A 46 -16.08 10.46 8.02
N GLY A 47 -17.28 9.90 8.10
CA GLY A 47 -18.52 10.59 7.70
C GLY A 47 -18.79 10.64 6.19
N VAL A 48 -18.05 9.88 5.38
CA VAL A 48 -18.32 9.73 3.94
C VAL A 48 -19.72 9.13 3.74
N PRO A 49 -20.57 9.73 2.87
CA PRO A 49 -21.88 9.16 2.55
C PRO A 49 -21.77 7.73 2.00
N ALA A 50 -22.66 6.84 2.43
CA ALA A 50 -22.57 5.41 2.13
C ALA A 50 -22.43 5.06 0.62
N PRO A 51 -23.15 5.70 -0.32
CA PRO A 51 -22.96 5.43 -1.76
C PRO A 51 -21.57 5.81 -2.28
N VAL A 52 -20.98 6.86 -1.71
CA VAL A 52 -19.64 7.34 -2.08
C VAL A 52 -18.59 6.39 -1.50
N ALA A 53 -18.73 5.99 -0.24
CA ALA A 53 -17.84 5.03 0.41
C ALA A 53 -17.84 3.68 -0.34
N GLU A 54 -19.02 3.24 -0.80
CA GLU A 54 -19.15 2.02 -1.59
C GLU A 54 -18.44 2.11 -2.94
N HIS A 55 -18.61 3.24 -3.65
CA HIS A 55 -17.90 3.49 -4.90
C HIS A 55 -16.38 3.48 -4.68
N MET A 56 -15.90 4.16 -3.64
CA MET A 56 -14.48 4.20 -3.28
C MET A 56 -13.92 2.80 -2.98
N ALA A 57 -14.63 2.00 -2.17
CA ALA A 57 -14.23 0.63 -1.87
C ALA A 57 -14.19 -0.24 -3.13
N ALA A 58 -15.22 -0.16 -3.99
CA ALA A 58 -15.26 -0.89 -5.25
C ALA A 58 -14.11 -0.52 -6.20
N THR A 59 -13.76 0.77 -6.30
CA THR A 59 -12.61 1.22 -7.09
C THR A 59 -11.29 0.75 -6.51
N LEU A 60 -11.11 0.84 -5.17
CA LEU A 60 -9.89 0.42 -4.49
C LEU A 60 -9.62 -1.09 -4.64
N PHE A 61 -10.69 -1.89 -4.64
CA PHE A 61 -10.62 -3.35 -4.73
C PHE A 61 -10.80 -3.90 -6.15
N ALA A 62 -10.96 -3.04 -7.16
CA ALA A 62 -11.12 -3.47 -8.54
C ALA A 62 -9.92 -4.32 -8.98
N GLY A 63 -10.21 -5.51 -9.53
CA GLY A 63 -9.17 -6.46 -10.01
C GLY A 63 -8.50 -7.31 -8.93
N ARG A 64 -8.83 -7.10 -7.64
CA ARG A 64 -8.27 -7.84 -6.50
C ARG A 64 -9.22 -8.94 -6.05
N ARG A 65 -8.74 -10.18 -6.05
CA ARG A 65 -9.58 -11.37 -5.74
C ARG A 65 -9.65 -11.65 -4.24
N GLU A 66 -8.74 -11.07 -3.48
CA GLU A 66 -8.63 -11.19 -2.03
C GLU A 66 -9.76 -10.45 -1.28
N PHE A 67 -10.41 -9.47 -1.91
CA PHE A 67 -11.56 -8.74 -1.36
C PHE A 67 -12.84 -9.18 -2.05
N THR A 68 -13.89 -9.42 -1.28
CA THR A 68 -15.21 -9.74 -1.81
C THR A 68 -16.29 -9.05 -1.02
N ARG A 69 -17.44 -8.84 -1.66
CA ARG A 69 -18.63 -8.25 -1.04
C ARG A 69 -19.66 -9.34 -0.80
N GLY A 70 -20.04 -9.52 0.46
CA GLY A 70 -21.09 -10.44 0.88
C GLY A 70 -22.48 -10.00 0.41
N LEU A 71 -23.44 -10.93 0.50
CA LEU A 71 -24.86 -10.66 0.20
C LEU A 71 -25.51 -9.67 1.18
N ASP A 72 -24.93 -9.55 2.37
CA ASP A 72 -25.25 -8.57 3.40
C ASP A 72 -24.72 -7.16 3.08
N GLY A 73 -23.95 -7.01 2.00
CA GLY A 73 -23.33 -5.75 1.61
C GLY A 73 -22.09 -5.39 2.41
N LEU A 74 -21.56 -6.31 3.23
CA LEU A 74 -20.30 -6.14 3.93
C LEU A 74 -19.15 -6.62 3.05
N TRP A 75 -18.01 -5.94 3.17
CA TRP A 75 -16.76 -6.36 2.58
C TRP A 75 -16.05 -7.33 3.51
N CYS A 76 -15.44 -8.36 2.94
CA CYS A 76 -14.65 -9.35 3.67
C CYS A 76 -13.50 -9.88 2.82
N LEU A 77 -12.56 -10.56 3.47
CA LEU A 77 -11.53 -11.30 2.78
C LEU A 77 -12.12 -12.57 2.15
N THR A 78 -11.79 -12.82 0.89
CA THR A 78 -12.05 -14.11 0.26
C THR A 78 -11.30 -15.17 1.04
N ARG A 79 -12.02 -16.09 1.69
CA ARG A 79 -11.40 -17.23 2.36
C ARG A 79 -10.61 -18.00 1.32
N ALA A 80 -9.29 -18.08 1.48
CA ALA A 80 -8.46 -18.93 0.64
C ALA A 80 -9.05 -20.33 0.68
N THR A 81 -9.59 -20.79 -0.46
CA THR A 81 -9.84 -22.21 -0.64
C THR A 81 -8.46 -22.85 -0.57
N PRO A 82 -8.17 -23.80 0.34
CA PRO A 82 -6.88 -24.48 0.30
C PRO A 82 -6.72 -25.06 -1.12
N PRO A 83 -5.55 -24.93 -1.75
CA PRO A 83 -5.35 -25.51 -3.07
C PRO A 83 -5.73 -26.98 -2.98
N TYR A 84 -6.63 -27.40 -3.86
CA TYR A 84 -7.03 -28.79 -4.04
C TYR A 84 -5.78 -29.66 -3.98
N ALA A 85 -5.68 -30.54 -2.97
CA ALA A 85 -4.61 -31.51 -2.90
C ALA A 85 -4.75 -32.44 -4.10
N PRO A 86 -3.80 -32.43 -5.06
CA PRO A 86 -3.88 -33.35 -6.19
C PRO A 86 -3.80 -34.79 -5.66
N PRO A 87 -4.49 -35.77 -6.29
CA PRO A 87 -4.23 -37.17 -6.02
C PRO A 87 -2.74 -37.47 -6.29
N PRO A 88 -2.12 -38.40 -5.54
CA PRO A 88 -0.70 -38.67 -5.67
C PRO A 88 -0.43 -39.40 -6.99
N SER A 89 -0.26 -38.64 -8.07
CA SER A 89 0.62 -38.91 -9.23
C SER A 89 0.27 -37.96 -10.38
N ALA A 90 1.01 -36.85 -10.50
CA ALA A 90 1.27 -36.17 -11.78
C ALA A 90 2.42 -35.17 -11.59
N ALA A 91 3.62 -35.63 -11.93
CA ALA A 91 4.80 -34.93 -12.43
C ALA A 91 5.06 -33.46 -12.03
N LEU A 92 6.24 -33.28 -11.43
CA LEU A 92 7.04 -32.06 -11.31
C LEU A 92 6.90 -31.12 -12.53
N VAL A 93 6.27 -29.97 -12.34
CA VAL A 93 6.50 -28.81 -13.22
C VAL A 93 7.59 -27.99 -12.54
N VAL A 94 8.81 -28.09 -13.07
CA VAL A 94 9.92 -27.20 -12.68
C VAL A 94 9.47 -25.79 -13.05
N ARG A 95 9.21 -24.94 -12.05
CA ARG A 95 9.00 -23.52 -12.27
C ARG A 95 10.37 -22.89 -12.53
N GLU A 96 10.55 -22.31 -13.71
CA GLU A 96 11.67 -21.42 -14.01
C GLU A 96 11.72 -20.32 -12.93
N PRO A 97 12.88 -20.04 -12.30
CA PRO A 97 12.99 -18.98 -11.31
C PRO A 97 12.69 -17.63 -11.99
N VAL A 98 11.73 -16.91 -11.43
CA VAL A 98 11.48 -15.50 -11.78
C VAL A 98 12.78 -14.73 -11.48
N PRO A 99 13.34 -13.96 -12.43
CA PRO A 99 14.54 -13.19 -12.16
C PRO A 99 14.26 -12.21 -11.01
N GLU A 100 15.07 -12.29 -9.97
CA GLU A 100 15.04 -11.35 -8.85
C GLU A 100 15.23 -9.93 -9.40
N PRO A 101 14.47 -8.92 -8.92
CA PRO A 101 14.64 -7.56 -9.39
C PRO A 101 16.05 -7.07 -9.04
N HIS A 102 16.88 -6.88 -10.06
CA HIS A 102 18.22 -6.30 -9.94
C HIS A 102 18.07 -4.77 -9.94
N GLY A 103 18.01 -4.19 -8.75
CA GLY A 103 18.31 -2.78 -8.52
C GLY A 103 19.44 -2.71 -7.52
N ASP A 104 20.38 -1.78 -7.71
CA ASP A 104 21.35 -1.46 -6.68
C ASP A 104 20.59 -1.09 -5.38
N PRO A 105 21.06 -1.54 -4.20
CA PRO A 105 20.48 -1.15 -2.93
C PRO A 105 20.32 0.37 -2.83
N ILE A 106 19.17 0.86 -2.34
CA ILE A 106 18.87 2.31 -2.30
C ILE A 106 19.90 3.11 -1.49
N ASP A 107 20.50 2.48 -0.49
CA ASP A 107 21.59 3.01 0.32
C ASP A 107 22.91 3.13 -0.44
N SER A 108 23.03 2.61 -1.66
CA SER A 108 24.17 2.82 -2.55
C SER A 108 23.91 3.93 -3.58
N LEU A 109 22.66 4.39 -3.70
CA LEU A 109 22.24 5.40 -4.67
C LEU A 109 22.40 6.83 -4.14
N SER A 110 22.46 7.78 -5.07
CA SER A 110 22.32 9.21 -4.80
C SER A 110 20.98 9.68 -5.35
N TYR A 111 20.11 10.20 -4.49
CA TYR A 111 18.75 10.61 -4.86
C TYR A 111 18.31 11.83 -4.06
N THR A 112 17.20 12.44 -4.46
CA THR A 112 16.59 13.57 -3.73
C THR A 112 15.17 13.19 -3.33
N VAL A 113 14.86 13.36 -2.05
CA VAL A 113 13.49 13.25 -1.53
C VAL A 113 12.89 14.65 -1.58
N VAL A 114 11.75 14.82 -2.25
CA VAL A 114 11.07 16.10 -2.39
C VAL A 114 9.69 15.99 -1.75
N ASP A 115 9.47 16.80 -0.71
CA ASP A 115 8.15 17.04 -0.13
C ASP A 115 7.51 18.27 -0.80
N VAL A 116 6.24 18.17 -1.15
CA VAL A 116 5.52 19.24 -1.85
C VAL A 116 4.17 19.51 -1.18
N GLU A 117 3.93 20.76 -0.81
CA GLU A 117 2.60 21.18 -0.40
C GLU A 117 1.82 21.71 -1.61
N THR A 118 0.54 21.34 -1.70
CA THR A 118 -0.33 21.75 -2.79
C THR A 118 -1.65 22.29 -2.26
N ILE A 119 -2.20 23.30 -2.93
CA ILE A 119 -3.55 23.78 -2.62
C ILE A 119 -4.56 23.03 -3.48
N GLY A 120 -5.55 22.42 -2.81
CA GLY A 120 -6.81 21.91 -3.34
C GLY A 120 -6.78 20.49 -3.91
N SER A 121 -7.95 19.86 -4.05
CA SER A 121 -8.13 18.43 -4.31
C SER A 121 -8.26 17.98 -5.79
N SER A 122 -7.96 18.84 -6.78
CA SER A 122 -8.14 18.51 -8.21
C SER A 122 -7.10 19.20 -9.11
N PRO A 123 -6.40 18.49 -10.02
CA PRO A 123 -5.35 19.10 -10.84
C PRO A 123 -5.85 20.07 -11.93
N GLU A 124 -7.15 20.07 -12.26
CA GLU A 124 -7.67 20.76 -13.45
C GLU A 124 -8.07 22.24 -13.22
N ARG A 125 -8.08 22.71 -11.96
CA ARG A 125 -8.74 23.99 -11.61
C ARG A 125 -7.81 25.04 -10.97
N GLY A 126 -6.66 25.31 -11.58
CA GLY A 126 -5.76 26.39 -11.13
C GLY A 126 -5.01 26.13 -9.81
N HIS A 127 -4.84 24.85 -9.45
CA HIS A 127 -4.13 24.39 -8.27
C HIS A 127 -2.62 24.61 -8.45
N ARG A 128 -1.91 24.91 -7.37
CA ARG A 128 -0.48 25.24 -7.38
C ARG A 128 0.24 24.48 -6.27
N ILE A 129 1.48 24.09 -6.55
CA ILE A 129 2.45 23.76 -5.52
C ILE A 129 2.74 25.06 -4.77
N THR A 130 2.55 25.06 -3.45
CA THR A 130 2.81 26.22 -2.58
C THR A 130 4.16 26.15 -1.91
N GLU A 131 4.68 24.96 -1.70
CA GLU A 131 5.96 24.73 -1.02
C GLU A 131 6.68 23.53 -1.63
N ILE A 132 8.01 23.59 -1.65
CA ILE A 132 8.88 22.50 -2.05
C ILE A 132 10.03 22.42 -1.04
N ALA A 133 10.08 21.34 -0.27
CA ALA A 133 11.25 20.99 0.53
C ALA A 133 11.97 19.82 -0.12
N ALA A 134 13.29 19.89 -0.25
CA ALA A 134 14.08 18.84 -0.87
C ALA A 134 15.27 18.45 0.00
N VAL A 135 15.52 17.15 0.10
CA VAL A 135 16.65 16.59 0.83
C VAL A 135 17.45 15.69 -0.10
N ARG A 136 18.73 15.99 -0.26
CA ARG A 136 19.65 15.16 -1.03
C ARG A 136 20.19 14.05 -0.14
N VAL A 137 19.98 12.80 -0.56
CA VAL A 137 20.44 11.60 0.15
C VAL A 137 21.53 10.93 -0.65
N GLU A 138 22.66 10.68 0.01
CA GLU A 138 23.76 9.90 -0.54
C GLU A 138 24.22 8.88 0.48
N ARG A 139 24.34 7.63 0.05
CA ARG A 139 24.78 6.54 0.92
C ARG A 139 23.90 6.33 2.17
N GLY A 140 22.60 6.56 2.02
CA GLY A 140 21.64 6.53 3.13
C GLY A 140 21.70 7.72 4.09
N GLU A 141 22.57 8.71 3.84
CA GLU A 141 22.77 9.88 4.70
C GLU A 141 22.24 11.15 4.03
N ILE A 142 21.65 12.04 4.84
CA ILE A 142 21.23 13.37 4.40
C ILE A 142 22.49 14.23 4.20
N ARG A 143 22.66 14.77 2.98
CA ARG A 143 23.79 15.64 2.63
C ARG A 143 23.41 17.10 2.63
N ASP A 144 22.32 17.43 1.95
CA ASP A 144 21.88 18.79 1.71
C ASP A 144 20.38 18.90 1.97
N VAL A 145 19.94 20.04 2.51
CA VAL A 145 18.53 20.35 2.80
C VAL A 145 18.19 21.69 2.14
N PHE A 146 17.08 21.71 1.41
CA PHE A 146 16.54 22.87 0.71
C PHE A 146 15.08 23.05 1.12
N GLN A 147 14.68 24.29 1.38
CA GLN A 147 13.32 24.70 1.77
C GLN A 147 13.00 26.04 1.09
#